data_AF-A0A5C7ILR4-F1
#
_entry.id   AF-A0A5C7ILR4-F1
#
_cell.length_a   1.000
_cell.length_b   1.000
_cell.length_c   1.000
_cell.angle_alpha   90.00
_cell.angle_beta   90.00
_cell.angle_gamma   90.00
#
_symmetry.space_group_name_H-M   'P 1'
#
loop_
_entity.id
_entity.type
_entity.pdbx_description
1 polymer ?
#
loop_
_entity_poly.entity_id
_entity_poly.type
_entity_poly.pdbx_seq_one_letter_code
_entity_poly.pdbx_strand_id
1 'polypeptide(L)'
;MKNAATVKDRDNNFDAYIDAIDAPEKHEPVPLTPSFYLDGLLTGLLRERQMGKKKAEKVTDDKVEVDNGDDVWWWLICRSIGASFLCISVFAILVRVAVSLHPYSGAGNPPKFGDYEAQRHWMEITLNLPAKEWYRNSTINDLGYWGLDYPPLTAYQSYVHGLFLRSFDPDSVSLFTSRGHETYLGKLLMRWTVLSSDALIFFPAVFGFVSVYHTSRTSSRKTDIVWHIAMLLLSPCLILIDHGHFQYNCISLGLTVGAVAAILSQKELVASVLFTLALNHKQMSAYFAPAFLSHLLGKCLRRKNPLLEVSKLGLVVIGTFAVIWWPYLHSSDAIFGHQHTENHPSTYNGTRNAIEVMNFLFSLEQYFEAKGARDDATKIANAPTFLRDAAQLWWRRKHGDMGKGINPIHTWEEFKKELKRQFCPINAKKEARGRLCRLKQTGSIRDYVKEFTTLTLEIEDMSEKDSLLLYG
;
A
#
# COMPACT_ATOMS: atom_id res chain seq x y z
N MET A 1 -59.58 43.52 2.89
CA MET A 1 -59.05 44.64 3.70
C MET A 1 -59.10 44.25 5.17
N LYS A 2 -57.96 44.37 5.86
CA LYS A 2 -57.71 44.24 7.33
C LYS A 2 -57.81 42.79 7.88
N ASN A 3 -56.69 42.10 8.10
CA ASN A 3 -55.68 42.17 9.18
C ASN A 3 -56.15 41.70 10.56
N ALA A 4 -55.39 40.72 11.08
CA ALA A 4 -54.97 40.48 12.47
C ALA A 4 -55.47 39.17 13.09
N ALA A 5 -54.60 38.15 13.14
CA ALA A 5 -54.60 37.10 14.16
C ALA A 5 -53.19 36.48 14.28
N THR A 6 -52.42 37.04 15.21
CA THR A 6 -51.59 36.35 16.24
C THR A 6 -50.72 35.14 15.87
N VAL A 7 -49.42 35.40 15.99
CA VAL A 7 -48.31 34.47 16.24
C VAL A 7 -48.42 33.85 17.64
N LYS A 8 -48.34 32.51 17.74
CA LYS A 8 -47.64 31.78 18.82
C LYS A 8 -47.51 30.28 18.48
N ASP A 9 -46.38 29.71 18.92
CA ASP A 9 -46.04 28.28 19.03
C ASP A 9 -45.64 27.52 17.76
N ARG A 10 -44.36 27.66 17.38
CA ARG A 10 -43.51 26.55 16.89
C ARG A 10 -42.04 26.85 17.19
N ASP A 11 -41.62 26.62 18.42
CA ASP A 11 -40.23 26.35 18.79
C ASP A 11 -40.28 25.63 20.14
N ASN A 12 -40.19 24.30 20.11
CA ASN A 12 -39.84 23.42 21.24
C ASN A 12 -39.93 21.96 20.79
N ASN A 13 -38.90 21.48 20.09
CA ASN A 13 -38.61 20.04 20.07
C ASN A 13 -37.15 19.73 19.64
N PHE A 14 -36.17 20.42 20.22
CA PHE A 14 -34.75 20.10 20.02
C PHE A 14 -33.98 19.79 21.32
N ASP A 15 -34.60 19.95 22.49
CA ASP A 15 -33.95 19.73 23.80
C ASP A 15 -34.27 18.37 24.45
N ALA A 16 -35.01 17.48 23.77
CA ALA A 16 -35.34 16.15 24.32
C ALA A 16 -34.40 15.03 23.84
N TYR A 17 -33.36 15.33 23.06
CA TYR A 17 -32.44 14.32 22.49
C TYR A 17 -31.01 14.41 23.03
N ILE A 18 -30.69 15.41 23.85
CA ILE A 18 -29.33 15.65 24.39
C ILE A 18 -29.17 15.18 25.85
N ASP A 19 -30.26 14.94 26.60
CA ASP A 19 -30.20 14.46 27.99
C ASP A 19 -30.15 12.92 28.15
N ALA A 20 -29.97 12.16 27.07
CA ALA A 20 -29.86 10.69 27.11
C ALA A 20 -28.42 10.16 26.98
N ILE A 21 -27.40 11.03 26.94
CA ILE A 21 -25.99 10.65 26.71
C ILE A 21 -25.11 10.81 27.97
N ASP A 22 -25.60 11.38 29.07
CA ASP A 22 -24.81 11.65 30.28
C ASP A 22 -25.36 10.96 31.56
N ALA A 23 -25.55 9.64 31.53
CA ALA A 23 -25.79 8.85 32.74
C ALA A 23 -24.51 8.07 33.14
N PRO A 24 -23.96 8.27 34.36
CA PRO A 24 -22.75 7.57 34.78
C PRO A 24 -23.07 6.11 35.17
N GLU A 25 -22.57 5.15 34.38
CA GLU A 25 -22.57 3.72 34.76
C GLU A 25 -21.63 3.49 35.95
N LYS A 26 -22.21 3.11 37.09
CA LYS A 26 -21.48 2.59 38.25
C LYS A 26 -21.04 1.16 37.97
N HIS A 27 -19.73 0.94 37.88
CA HIS A 27 -19.14 -0.40 37.88
C HIS A 27 -19.19 -1.02 39.28
N GLU A 28 -20.00 -2.07 39.46
CA GLU A 28 -19.81 -3.05 40.53
C GLU A 28 -19.13 -4.32 39.97
N PRO A 29 -18.17 -4.93 40.69
CA PRO A 29 -17.42 -6.08 40.20
C PRO A 29 -18.22 -7.39 40.37
N VAL A 30 -18.47 -8.08 39.27
CA VAL A 30 -19.05 -9.44 39.26
C VAL A 30 -17.94 -10.47 39.44
N PRO A 31 -18.04 -11.42 40.41
CA PRO A 31 -16.99 -12.41 40.64
C PRO A 31 -17.01 -13.53 39.58
N LEU A 32 -15.82 -13.87 39.08
CA LEU A 32 -15.56 -15.02 38.23
C LEU A 32 -15.68 -16.32 39.02
N THR A 33 -16.59 -17.21 38.62
CA THR A 33 -16.55 -18.63 38.99
C THR A 33 -16.56 -19.51 37.73
N PRO A 34 -15.65 -20.51 37.60
CA PRO A 34 -15.60 -21.39 36.45
C PRO A 34 -16.26 -22.75 36.77
N SER A 35 -17.48 -23.02 36.27
CA SER A 35 -17.99 -24.41 36.33
C SER A 35 -19.02 -24.86 35.28
N PHE A 36 -19.24 -24.16 34.17
CA PHE A 36 -20.31 -24.56 33.22
C PHE A 36 -19.87 -24.95 31.81
N TYR A 37 -18.57 -25.04 31.52
CA TYR A 37 -18.07 -25.36 30.17
C TYR A 37 -17.51 -26.78 29.96
N LEU A 38 -17.48 -27.65 30.98
CA LEU A 38 -16.91 -29.01 30.84
C LEU A 38 -17.94 -30.14 30.64
N ASP A 39 -19.22 -29.94 30.98
CA ASP A 39 -20.21 -31.03 30.94
C ASP A 39 -20.81 -31.26 29.53
N GLY A 40 -20.87 -30.20 28.71
CA GLY A 40 -21.36 -30.30 27.33
C GLY A 40 -20.38 -31.02 26.38
N LEU A 41 -19.07 -30.93 26.64
CA LEU A 41 -18.04 -31.47 25.76
C LEU A 41 -17.83 -32.99 25.95
N LEU A 42 -17.98 -33.48 27.19
CA LEU A 42 -17.86 -34.91 27.52
C LEU A 42 -19.08 -35.72 27.05
N THR A 43 -20.27 -35.11 27.06
CA THR A 43 -21.50 -35.77 26.60
C THR A 43 -21.54 -35.93 25.07
N GLY A 44 -20.93 -35.00 24.32
CA GLY A 44 -20.75 -35.10 22.86
C GLY A 44 -19.74 -36.18 22.44
N LEU A 45 -18.61 -36.28 23.13
CA LEU A 45 -17.54 -37.23 22.81
C LEU A 45 -17.89 -38.69 23.14
N LEU A 46 -18.77 -38.92 24.13
CA LEU A 46 -19.27 -40.26 24.44
C LEU A 46 -20.31 -40.77 23.44
N ARG A 47 -21.04 -39.87 22.76
CA ARG A 47 -22.05 -40.23 21.75
C ARG A 47 -21.43 -40.67 20.42
N GLU A 48 -20.30 -40.08 20.02
CA GLU A 48 -19.53 -40.52 18.84
C GLU A 48 -18.83 -41.87 19.07
N ARG A 49 -18.43 -42.19 20.30
CA ARG A 49 -17.76 -43.46 20.62
C ARG A 49 -18.70 -44.68 20.66
N GLN A 50 -20.01 -44.47 20.84
CA GLN A 50 -21.01 -45.55 20.85
C GLN A 50 -21.61 -45.85 19.46
N MET A 51 -21.54 -44.92 18.50
CA MET A 51 -22.01 -45.15 17.12
C MET A 51 -21.00 -45.88 16.23
N GLY A 52 -19.74 -46.01 16.65
CA GLY A 52 -18.66 -46.69 15.91
C GLY A 52 -18.51 -48.20 16.15
N LYS A 53 -19.43 -48.87 16.86
CA LYS A 53 -19.27 -50.29 17.25
C LYS A 53 -20.38 -51.26 16.85
N LYS A 54 -21.32 -50.88 15.99
CA LYS A 54 -22.31 -51.82 15.41
C LYS A 54 -22.43 -51.66 13.90
N LYS A 55 -21.50 -52.25 13.16
CA LYS A 55 -21.74 -52.85 11.84
C LYS A 55 -20.51 -53.66 11.42
N ALA A 56 -20.54 -54.94 11.77
CA ALA A 56 -19.75 -55.97 11.12
C ALA A 56 -20.69 -57.18 10.93
N GLU A 57 -20.53 -57.85 9.78
CA GLU A 57 -21.34 -58.94 9.22
C GLU A 57 -22.68 -58.57 8.56
N LYS A 58 -22.69 -58.45 7.22
CA LYS A 58 -22.89 -59.61 6.32
C LYS A 58 -22.49 -59.19 4.90
N VAL A 59 -21.57 -59.93 4.29
CA VAL A 59 -21.18 -59.78 2.89
C VAL A 59 -22.22 -60.51 2.04
N THR A 60 -22.97 -59.77 1.25
CA THR A 60 -23.66 -60.28 0.06
C THR A 60 -23.32 -59.34 -1.09
N ASP A 61 -22.80 -59.95 -2.14
CA ASP A 61 -22.39 -59.36 -3.40
C ASP A 61 -23.61 -58.76 -4.10
N ASP A 62 -23.78 -57.44 -4.02
CA ASP A 62 -24.70 -56.68 -4.85
C ASP A 62 -23.89 -55.61 -5.60
N LYS A 63 -23.99 -55.68 -6.92
CA LYS A 63 -23.38 -54.76 -7.87
C LYS A 63 -23.74 -53.33 -7.48
N VAL A 64 -22.70 -52.54 -7.17
CA VAL A 64 -22.81 -51.09 -6.97
C VAL A 64 -23.26 -50.46 -8.29
N GLU A 65 -24.54 -50.13 -8.39
CA GLU A 65 -24.98 -49.05 -9.28
C GLU A 65 -24.31 -47.76 -8.81
N VAL A 66 -23.57 -47.15 -9.73
CA VAL A 66 -22.94 -45.83 -9.53
C VAL A 66 -24.05 -44.82 -9.31
N ASP A 67 -24.02 -44.15 -8.16
CA ASP A 67 -24.97 -43.12 -7.75
C ASP A 67 -24.88 -41.91 -8.71
N ASN A 68 -25.75 -41.90 -9.72
CA ASN A 68 -25.94 -40.80 -10.67
C ASN A 68 -26.64 -39.57 -10.04
N GLY A 69 -27.10 -39.65 -8.78
CA GLY A 69 -27.86 -38.59 -8.14
C GLY A 69 -27.01 -37.36 -7.81
N ASP A 70 -25.85 -37.58 -7.19
CA ASP A 70 -24.96 -36.50 -6.75
C ASP A 70 -24.37 -35.70 -7.92
N ASP A 71 -24.04 -36.37 -9.03
CA ASP A 71 -23.54 -35.72 -10.25
C ASP A 71 -24.61 -34.87 -10.95
N VAL A 72 -25.86 -35.32 -10.96
CA VAL A 72 -26.99 -34.57 -11.54
C VAL A 72 -27.31 -33.34 -10.69
N TRP A 73 -27.31 -33.46 -9.36
CA TRP A 73 -27.51 -32.31 -8.46
C TRP A 73 -26.38 -31.30 -8.54
N TRP A 74 -25.13 -31.77 -8.57
CA TRP A 74 -23.95 -30.92 -8.79
C TRP A 74 -24.05 -30.17 -10.12
N TRP A 75 -24.40 -30.85 -11.22
CA TRP A 75 -24.56 -30.24 -12.53
C TRP A 75 -25.70 -29.20 -12.57
N LEU A 76 -26.85 -29.50 -11.96
CA LEU A 76 -28.00 -28.58 -11.89
C LEU A 76 -27.70 -27.34 -11.04
N ILE A 77 -26.99 -27.51 -9.92
CA ILE A 77 -26.55 -26.41 -9.06
C ILE A 77 -25.56 -25.54 -9.82
N CYS A 78 -24.50 -26.11 -10.41
CA CYS A 78 -23.52 -25.37 -11.20
C CYS A 78 -24.17 -24.62 -12.38
N ARG A 79 -25.15 -25.24 -13.06
CA ARG A 79 -25.89 -24.60 -14.16
C ARG A 79 -26.74 -23.42 -13.67
N SER A 80 -27.41 -23.57 -12.52
CA SER A 80 -28.21 -22.50 -11.91
C SER A 80 -27.36 -21.35 -11.39
N ILE A 81 -26.20 -21.65 -10.77
CA ILE A 81 -25.23 -20.64 -10.32
C ILE A 81 -24.66 -19.89 -11.52
N GLY A 82 -24.32 -20.62 -12.60
CA GLY A 82 -23.75 -20.04 -13.82
C GLY A 82 -24.65 -18.97 -14.46
N ALA A 83 -25.95 -19.22 -14.58
CA ALA A 83 -26.89 -18.24 -15.14
C ALA A 83 -27.00 -16.97 -14.28
N SER A 84 -27.19 -17.13 -12.96
CA SER A 84 -27.24 -15.99 -12.04
C SER A 84 -25.93 -15.21 -12.01
N PHE A 85 -24.80 -15.92 -11.99
CA PHE A 85 -23.47 -15.31 -12.04
C PHE A 85 -23.27 -14.50 -13.31
N LEU A 86 -23.65 -15.04 -14.47
CA LEU A 86 -23.53 -14.33 -15.74
C LEU A 86 -24.35 -13.03 -15.76
N CYS A 87 -25.63 -13.09 -15.36
CA CYS A 87 -26.50 -11.90 -15.31
C CYS A 87 -25.96 -10.83 -14.37
N ILE A 88 -25.55 -11.21 -13.15
CA ILE A 88 -24.97 -10.27 -12.18
C ILE A 88 -23.64 -9.74 -12.71
N SER A 89 -22.83 -10.57 -13.37
CA SER A 89 -21.54 -10.15 -13.89
C SER A 89 -21.67 -9.11 -14.98
N VAL A 90 -22.59 -9.30 -15.93
CA VAL A 90 -22.90 -8.31 -16.96
C VAL A 90 -23.36 -6.99 -16.34
N PHE A 91 -24.26 -7.05 -15.36
CA PHE A 91 -24.69 -5.85 -14.63
C PHE A 91 -23.56 -5.18 -13.86
N ALA A 92 -22.71 -5.96 -13.19
CA ALA A 92 -21.57 -5.46 -12.44
C ALA A 92 -20.48 -4.84 -13.33
N ILE A 93 -20.32 -5.34 -14.55
CA ILE A 93 -19.48 -4.73 -15.59
C ILE A 93 -20.10 -3.41 -16.05
N LEU A 94 -21.42 -3.36 -16.30
CA LEU A 94 -22.11 -2.12 -16.69
C LEU A 94 -21.95 -1.03 -15.64
N VAL A 95 -22.08 -1.36 -14.35
CA VAL A 95 -21.86 -0.41 -13.25
C VAL A 95 -20.42 0.10 -13.21
N ARG A 96 -19.43 -0.79 -13.36
CA ARG A 96 -18.00 -0.41 -13.43
C ARG A 96 -17.72 0.52 -14.61
N VAL A 97 -18.26 0.20 -15.79
CA VAL A 97 -18.16 1.04 -16.99
C VAL A 97 -18.79 2.41 -16.73
N ALA A 98 -20.00 2.47 -16.15
CA ALA A 98 -20.66 3.73 -15.84
C ALA A 98 -19.83 4.62 -14.89
N VAL A 99 -19.26 4.05 -13.83
CA VAL A 99 -18.37 4.77 -12.90
C VAL A 99 -17.10 5.25 -13.61
N SER A 100 -16.54 4.46 -14.52
CA SER A 100 -15.30 4.77 -15.24
C SER A 100 -15.39 6.00 -16.17
N LEU A 101 -16.60 6.43 -16.53
CA LEU A 101 -16.85 7.63 -17.33
C LEU A 101 -16.43 8.92 -16.60
N HIS A 102 -16.46 8.92 -15.26
CA HIS A 102 -16.12 10.07 -14.44
C HIS A 102 -14.60 10.35 -14.39
N PRO A 103 -14.19 11.55 -13.91
CA PRO A 103 -12.78 11.88 -13.69
C PRO A 103 -12.08 10.87 -12.76
N TYR A 104 -10.77 10.71 -12.92
CA TYR A 104 -9.92 9.87 -12.08
C TYR A 104 -9.16 10.71 -11.04
N SER A 105 -8.48 10.03 -10.11
CA SER A 105 -7.67 10.70 -9.08
C SER A 105 -6.57 11.56 -9.72
N GLY A 106 -6.61 12.87 -9.45
CA GLY A 106 -5.63 13.85 -9.91
C GLY A 106 -5.75 14.32 -11.37
N ALA A 107 -6.90 14.11 -12.03
CA ALA A 107 -7.15 14.61 -13.38
C ALA A 107 -6.98 16.15 -13.47
N GLY A 108 -6.20 16.61 -14.45
CA GLY A 108 -5.96 18.04 -14.67
C GLY A 108 -5.25 18.76 -13.52
N ASN A 109 -4.49 18.03 -12.68
CA ASN A 109 -3.88 18.57 -11.46
C ASN A 109 -2.33 18.47 -11.44
N PRO A 110 -1.62 19.25 -12.27
CA PRO A 110 -0.15 19.29 -12.27
C PRO A 110 0.40 19.84 -10.93
N PRO A 111 1.68 19.59 -10.59
CA PRO A 111 2.68 18.89 -11.40
C PRO A 111 2.71 17.37 -11.19
N LYS A 112 2.08 16.85 -10.13
CA LYS A 112 2.21 15.44 -9.74
C LYS A 112 0.98 14.59 -10.09
N PHE A 113 -0.19 15.17 -10.36
CA PHE A 113 -1.43 14.41 -10.60
C PHE A 113 -1.75 13.44 -9.44
N GLY A 114 -2.40 12.31 -9.71
CA GLY A 114 -2.83 11.33 -8.70
C GLY A 114 -2.53 9.89 -9.10
N ASP A 115 -3.25 8.94 -8.51
CA ASP A 115 -2.98 7.50 -8.69
C ASP A 115 -3.03 7.04 -10.14
N TYR A 116 -3.86 7.65 -10.98
CA TYR A 116 -3.89 7.36 -12.41
C TYR A 116 -2.52 7.56 -13.05
N GLU A 117 -1.87 8.69 -12.75
CA GLU A 117 -0.54 9.01 -13.26
C GLU A 117 0.53 8.10 -12.65
N ALA A 118 0.38 7.71 -11.38
CA ALA A 118 1.27 6.73 -10.77
C ALA A 118 1.26 5.41 -11.55
N GLN A 119 0.07 4.86 -11.84
CA GLN A 119 -0.07 3.63 -12.61
C GLN A 119 0.46 3.77 -14.04
N ARG A 120 0.15 4.88 -14.73
CA ARG A 120 0.67 5.16 -16.09
C ARG A 120 2.19 5.23 -16.09
N HIS A 121 2.78 5.93 -15.12
CA HIS A 121 4.22 6.05 -14.98
C HIS A 121 4.88 4.69 -14.68
N TRP A 122 4.23 3.82 -13.90
CA TRP A 122 4.73 2.45 -13.71
C TRP A 122 4.75 1.65 -15.01
N MET A 123 3.78 1.86 -15.91
CA MET A 123 3.80 1.23 -17.24
C MET A 123 4.94 1.79 -18.11
N GLU A 124 5.18 3.11 -18.06
CA GLU A 124 6.32 3.77 -18.73
C GLU A 124 7.66 3.19 -18.26
N ILE A 125 7.93 3.14 -16.95
CA ILE A 125 9.22 2.68 -16.44
C ILE A 125 9.43 1.18 -16.70
N THR A 126 8.40 0.37 -16.54
CA THR A 126 8.54 -1.09 -16.69
C THR A 126 8.76 -1.50 -18.14
N LEU A 127 8.23 -0.74 -19.09
CA LEU A 127 8.46 -0.94 -20.51
C LEU A 127 9.84 -0.50 -21.00
N ASN A 128 10.34 0.63 -20.49
CA ASN A 128 11.50 1.31 -21.06
C ASN A 128 12.80 1.04 -20.30
N LEU A 129 12.73 0.58 -19.05
CA LEU A 129 13.90 0.32 -18.21
C LEU A 129 14.09 -1.17 -17.94
N PRO A 130 15.33 -1.66 -17.78
CA PRO A 130 15.57 -3.04 -17.36
C PRO A 130 15.08 -3.27 -15.93
N ALA A 131 14.62 -4.49 -15.62
CA ALA A 131 13.96 -4.82 -14.35
C ALA A 131 14.74 -4.41 -13.08
N LYS A 132 16.07 -4.46 -13.14
CA LYS A 132 16.98 -4.04 -12.05
C LYS A 132 16.87 -2.56 -11.67
N GLU A 133 16.39 -1.70 -12.58
CA GLU A 133 16.27 -0.25 -12.39
C GLU A 133 14.87 0.18 -11.94
N TRP A 134 13.86 -0.69 -12.02
CA TRP A 134 12.45 -0.33 -11.73
C TRP A 134 12.25 0.26 -10.33
N TYR A 135 13.04 -0.20 -9.37
CA TYR A 135 12.99 0.20 -7.95
C TYR A 135 14.18 1.04 -7.50
N ARG A 136 15.08 1.45 -8.42
CA ARG A 136 16.30 2.19 -8.08
C ARG A 136 16.18 3.64 -8.52
N ASN A 137 16.52 4.55 -7.60
CA ASN A 137 16.61 5.97 -7.93
C ASN A 137 17.85 6.23 -8.77
N SER A 138 17.69 6.89 -9.91
CA SER A 138 18.76 7.20 -10.86
C SER A 138 18.43 8.47 -11.64
N THR A 139 19.32 8.88 -12.55
CA THR A 139 19.06 10.01 -13.46
C THR A 139 17.95 9.72 -14.47
N ILE A 140 17.65 8.44 -14.72
CA ILE A 140 16.63 8.00 -15.67
C ILE A 140 15.34 7.51 -15.00
N ASN A 141 15.37 7.19 -13.70
CA ASN A 141 14.23 6.80 -12.88
C ASN A 141 14.21 7.60 -11.57
N ASP A 142 13.34 8.59 -11.48
CA ASP A 142 13.18 9.45 -10.31
C ASP A 142 12.09 8.91 -9.39
N LEU A 143 12.48 8.28 -8.28
CA LEU A 143 11.51 7.71 -7.33
C LEU A 143 10.66 8.78 -6.63
N GLY A 144 11.06 10.06 -6.67
CA GLY A 144 10.26 11.18 -6.18
C GLY A 144 9.00 11.43 -7.01
N TYR A 145 9.03 11.06 -8.30
CA TYR A 145 7.91 11.14 -9.23
C TYR A 145 7.24 9.77 -9.40
N TRP A 146 6.38 9.41 -8.44
CA TRP A 146 5.62 8.15 -8.45
C TRP A 146 6.48 6.89 -8.64
N GLY A 147 7.56 6.76 -7.86
CA GLY A 147 8.34 5.53 -7.82
C GLY A 147 7.48 4.28 -7.54
N LEU A 148 7.89 3.14 -8.10
CA LEU A 148 7.15 1.89 -7.95
C LEU A 148 7.26 1.38 -6.51
N ASP A 149 6.13 1.32 -5.80
CA ASP A 149 6.05 1.02 -4.37
C ASP A 149 5.45 -0.36 -4.04
N TYR A 150 4.95 -1.07 -5.06
CA TYR A 150 4.38 -2.42 -4.93
C TYR A 150 5.37 -3.51 -5.32
N PRO A 151 5.18 -4.77 -4.87
CA PRO A 151 6.14 -5.83 -5.15
C PRO A 151 6.11 -6.26 -6.63
N PRO A 152 7.06 -7.10 -7.07
CA PRO A 152 7.35 -7.30 -8.49
C PRO A 152 6.19 -7.79 -9.36
N LEU A 153 5.17 -8.46 -8.80
CA LEU A 153 4.03 -8.90 -9.58
C LEU A 153 3.21 -7.71 -10.12
N THR A 154 3.13 -6.60 -9.38
CA THR A 154 2.55 -5.35 -9.90
C THR A 154 3.41 -4.77 -11.01
N ALA A 155 4.73 -4.82 -10.89
CA ALA A 155 5.61 -4.33 -11.95
C ALA A 155 5.44 -5.14 -13.26
N TYR A 156 5.31 -6.46 -13.18
CA TYR A 156 4.99 -7.29 -14.36
C TYR A 156 3.59 -7.00 -14.92
N GLN A 157 2.60 -6.75 -14.06
CA GLN A 157 1.28 -6.30 -14.50
C GLN A 157 1.35 -4.96 -15.24
N SER A 158 2.08 -3.97 -14.71
CA SER A 158 2.32 -2.70 -15.37
C SER A 158 3.08 -2.87 -16.69
N TYR A 159 4.04 -3.78 -16.77
CA TYR A 159 4.72 -4.11 -18.03
C TYR A 159 3.75 -4.62 -19.10
N VAL A 160 2.88 -5.58 -18.75
CA VAL A 160 1.88 -6.15 -19.67
C VAL A 160 0.86 -5.09 -20.11
N HIS A 161 0.35 -4.28 -19.18
CA HIS A 161 -0.55 -3.17 -19.53
C HIS A 161 0.15 -2.10 -20.35
N GLY A 162 1.43 -1.83 -20.09
CA GLY A 162 2.25 -0.94 -20.88
C GLY A 162 2.40 -1.43 -22.33
N LEU A 163 2.60 -2.73 -22.55
CA LEU A 163 2.67 -3.30 -23.91
C LEU A 163 1.36 -3.06 -24.68
N PHE A 164 0.23 -3.19 -23.98
CA PHE A 164 -1.08 -2.86 -24.52
C PHE A 164 -1.17 -1.37 -24.86
N LEU A 165 -0.87 -0.46 -23.92
CA LEU A 165 -0.90 0.99 -24.17
C LEU A 165 0.00 1.40 -25.34
N ARG A 166 1.25 0.91 -25.39
CA ARG A 166 2.20 1.20 -26.46
C ARG A 166 1.67 0.87 -27.86
N SER A 167 0.80 -0.14 -27.95
CA SER A 167 0.23 -0.58 -29.24
C SER A 167 -0.84 0.37 -29.78
N PHE A 168 -1.47 1.18 -28.92
CA PHE A 168 -2.59 2.07 -29.29
C PHE A 168 -2.31 3.56 -29.06
N ASP A 169 -1.52 3.90 -28.03
CA ASP A 169 -1.16 5.26 -27.63
C ASP A 169 0.31 5.27 -27.13
N PRO A 170 1.31 5.18 -28.03
CA PRO A 170 2.73 5.08 -27.66
C PRO A 170 3.23 6.30 -26.89
N ASP A 171 2.67 7.49 -27.16
CA ASP A 171 3.07 8.73 -26.48
C ASP A 171 2.71 8.71 -24.99
N SER A 172 1.68 7.94 -24.60
CA SER A 172 1.26 7.77 -23.20
C SER A 172 2.25 7.01 -22.32
N VAL A 173 3.22 6.29 -22.90
CA VAL A 173 4.22 5.48 -22.19
C VAL A 173 5.66 5.75 -22.66
N SER A 174 5.87 6.88 -23.36
CA SER A 174 7.19 7.30 -23.82
C SER A 174 8.05 7.83 -22.67
N LEU A 175 9.27 7.34 -22.54
CA LEU A 175 10.18 7.72 -21.46
C LEU A 175 10.49 9.23 -21.51
N PHE A 176 10.41 9.90 -20.35
CA PHE A 176 10.67 11.34 -20.14
C PHE A 176 9.62 12.31 -20.71
N THR A 177 8.93 11.96 -21.79
CA THR A 177 7.97 12.87 -22.45
C THR A 177 6.53 12.65 -22.00
N SER A 178 6.20 11.46 -21.48
CA SER A 178 4.83 11.07 -21.16
C SER A 178 4.36 11.47 -19.75
N ARG A 179 5.21 12.10 -18.94
CA ARG A 179 4.85 12.56 -17.58
C ARG A 179 3.71 13.57 -17.64
N GLY A 180 2.61 13.26 -16.95
CA GLY A 180 1.39 14.07 -16.96
C GLY A 180 0.63 14.04 -18.30
N HIS A 181 0.84 13.03 -19.13
CA HIS A 181 0.15 12.89 -20.41
C HIS A 181 -1.34 12.54 -20.18
N GLU A 182 -2.22 13.47 -20.55
CA GLU A 182 -3.67 13.30 -20.44
C GLU A 182 -4.32 13.37 -21.82
N THR A 183 -4.92 12.25 -22.26
CA THR A 183 -5.75 12.17 -23.47
C THR A 183 -7.01 11.38 -23.18
N TYR A 184 -8.07 11.64 -23.96
CA TYR A 184 -9.30 10.87 -23.86
C TYR A 184 -9.09 9.38 -24.20
N LEU A 185 -8.27 9.09 -25.22
CA LEU A 185 -7.94 7.73 -25.62
C LEU A 185 -7.12 7.01 -24.53
N GLY A 186 -6.08 7.65 -23.99
CA GLY A 186 -5.29 7.10 -22.89
C GLY A 186 -6.14 6.77 -21.67
N LYS A 187 -7.08 7.68 -21.29
CA LYS A 187 -8.06 7.41 -20.23
C LYS A 187 -8.87 6.14 -20.52
N LEU A 188 -9.42 6.01 -21.73
CA LEU A 188 -10.24 4.86 -22.11
C LEU A 188 -9.44 3.54 -22.04
N LEU A 189 -8.22 3.52 -22.59
CA LEU A 189 -7.34 2.35 -22.58
C LEU A 189 -6.99 1.93 -21.14
N MET A 190 -6.67 2.90 -20.30
CA MET A 190 -6.38 2.69 -18.88
C MET A 190 -7.61 2.18 -18.10
N ARG A 191 -8.83 2.64 -18.40
CA ARG A 191 -10.04 2.06 -17.79
C ARG A 191 -10.25 0.61 -18.24
N TRP A 192 -9.91 0.28 -19.48
CA TRP A 192 -9.99 -1.09 -20.00
C TRP A 192 -9.01 -2.04 -19.31
N THR A 193 -7.80 -1.61 -18.95
CA THR A 193 -6.84 -2.46 -18.25
C THR A 193 -7.33 -2.84 -16.84
N VAL A 194 -7.98 -1.92 -16.12
CA VAL A 194 -8.61 -2.22 -14.81
C VAL A 194 -9.79 -3.18 -15.00
N LEU A 195 -10.70 -2.90 -15.93
CA LEU A 195 -11.88 -3.73 -16.17
C LEU A 195 -11.54 -5.15 -16.63
N SER A 196 -10.58 -5.29 -17.55
CA SER A 196 -10.12 -6.61 -18.01
C SER A 196 -9.43 -7.38 -16.90
N SER A 197 -8.64 -6.72 -16.05
CA SER A 197 -8.01 -7.34 -14.88
C SER A 197 -9.05 -7.90 -13.90
N ASP A 198 -10.10 -7.13 -13.58
CA ASP A 198 -11.22 -7.62 -12.77
C ASP A 198 -11.83 -8.87 -13.40
N ALA A 199 -12.21 -8.78 -14.68
CA ALA A 199 -12.91 -9.83 -15.40
C ALA A 199 -12.10 -11.14 -15.50
N LEU A 200 -10.77 -11.04 -15.59
CA LEU A 200 -9.88 -12.20 -15.72
C LEU A 200 -9.51 -12.82 -14.37
N ILE A 201 -9.50 -12.05 -13.28
CA ILE A 201 -8.96 -12.52 -11.99
C ILE A 201 -10.03 -12.53 -10.91
N PHE A 202 -10.69 -11.41 -10.66
CA PHE A 202 -11.64 -11.25 -9.56
C PHE A 202 -12.96 -12.00 -9.81
N PHE A 203 -13.56 -11.84 -11.00
CA PHE A 203 -14.83 -12.49 -11.34
C PHE A 203 -14.74 -14.03 -11.28
N PRO A 204 -13.75 -14.69 -11.90
CA PRO A 204 -13.61 -16.14 -11.81
C PRO A 204 -13.32 -16.63 -10.38
N ALA A 205 -12.56 -15.86 -9.60
CA ALA A 205 -12.30 -16.19 -8.19
C ALA A 205 -13.58 -16.16 -7.36
N VAL A 206 -14.45 -15.15 -7.54
CA VAL A 206 -15.76 -15.07 -6.89
C VAL A 206 -16.64 -16.24 -7.30
N PHE A 207 -16.70 -16.57 -8.60
CA PHE A 207 -17.47 -17.72 -9.08
C PHE A 207 -16.98 -19.03 -8.44
N GLY A 208 -15.67 -19.25 -8.43
CA GLY A 208 -15.04 -20.43 -7.81
C GLY A 208 -15.32 -20.51 -6.31
N PHE A 209 -15.20 -19.40 -5.59
CA PHE A 209 -15.49 -19.33 -4.16
C PHE A 209 -16.95 -19.67 -3.86
N VAL A 210 -17.91 -19.00 -4.51
CA VAL A 210 -19.35 -19.23 -4.30
C VAL A 210 -19.72 -20.67 -4.64
N SER A 211 -19.20 -21.21 -5.75
CA SER A 211 -19.48 -22.59 -6.17
C SER A 211 -19.04 -23.60 -5.10
N VAL A 212 -17.80 -23.47 -4.59
CA VAL A 212 -17.26 -24.39 -3.59
C VAL A 212 -17.96 -24.20 -2.23
N TYR A 213 -18.19 -22.95 -1.83
CA TYR A 213 -18.80 -22.61 -0.54
C TYR A 213 -20.22 -23.17 -0.41
N HIS A 214 -21.02 -23.05 -1.47
CA HIS A 214 -22.43 -23.48 -1.43
C HIS A 214 -22.62 -24.97 -1.69
N THR A 215 -21.83 -25.61 -2.55
CA THR A 215 -21.92 -27.08 -2.69
C THR A 215 -21.55 -27.80 -1.40
N SER A 216 -20.61 -27.24 -0.64
CA SER A 216 -20.20 -27.84 0.65
C SER A 216 -21.29 -27.76 1.73
N ARG A 217 -22.47 -27.16 1.46
CA ARG A 217 -23.60 -27.05 2.40
C ARG A 217 -24.85 -27.73 1.85
N THR A 218 -25.37 -28.69 2.61
CA THR A 218 -26.54 -29.54 2.27
C THR A 218 -27.88 -28.79 2.19
N SER A 219 -27.95 -27.50 2.56
CA SER A 219 -29.20 -26.72 2.59
C SER A 219 -28.95 -25.24 2.29
N SER A 220 -28.42 -24.94 1.11
CA SER A 220 -28.32 -23.54 0.67
C SER A 220 -29.51 -23.14 -0.18
N ARG A 221 -30.22 -22.08 0.21
CA ARG A 221 -31.29 -21.51 -0.63
C ARG A 221 -30.67 -20.82 -1.85
N LYS A 222 -31.31 -20.95 -3.01
CA LYS A 222 -30.87 -20.29 -4.27
C LYS A 222 -30.74 -18.77 -4.13
N THR A 223 -31.63 -18.16 -3.33
CA THR A 223 -31.60 -16.73 -3.00
C THR A 223 -30.28 -16.32 -2.37
N ASP A 224 -29.72 -17.16 -1.50
CA ASP A 224 -28.50 -16.83 -0.76
C ASP A 224 -27.32 -16.77 -1.72
N ILE A 225 -27.22 -17.71 -2.67
CA ILE A 225 -26.16 -17.74 -3.69
C ILE A 225 -26.17 -16.44 -4.51
N VAL A 226 -27.35 -16.03 -4.99
CA VAL A 226 -27.53 -14.80 -5.79
C VAL A 226 -27.08 -13.58 -4.99
N TRP A 227 -27.46 -13.48 -3.72
CA TRP A 227 -27.04 -12.39 -2.85
C TRP A 227 -25.54 -12.38 -2.58
N HIS A 228 -24.90 -13.53 -2.35
CA HIS A 228 -23.44 -13.58 -2.15
C HIS A 228 -22.68 -13.12 -3.40
N ILE A 229 -23.09 -13.56 -4.59
CA ILE A 229 -22.50 -13.10 -5.85
C ILE A 229 -22.68 -11.59 -6.00
N ALA A 230 -23.90 -11.08 -5.76
CA ALA A 230 -24.20 -9.66 -5.86
C ALA A 230 -23.37 -8.82 -4.87
N MET A 231 -23.30 -9.21 -3.60
CA MET A 231 -22.55 -8.49 -2.57
C MET A 231 -21.04 -8.42 -2.88
N LEU A 232 -20.47 -9.50 -3.42
CA LEU A 232 -19.05 -9.54 -3.78
C LEU A 232 -18.75 -8.72 -5.04
N LEU A 233 -19.55 -8.87 -6.11
CA LEU A 233 -19.29 -8.20 -7.40
C LEU A 233 -19.76 -6.75 -7.46
N LEU A 234 -20.78 -6.38 -6.68
CA LEU A 234 -21.37 -5.03 -6.64
C LEU A 234 -20.98 -4.23 -5.39
N SER A 235 -19.88 -4.61 -4.72
CA SER A 235 -19.36 -3.84 -3.58
C SER A 235 -19.05 -2.40 -4.01
N PRO A 236 -19.80 -1.39 -3.50
CA PRO A 236 -19.70 -0.02 -4.00
C PRO A 236 -18.33 0.59 -3.71
N CYS A 237 -17.75 0.31 -2.55
CA CYS A 237 -16.43 0.82 -2.16
C CYS A 237 -15.35 0.33 -3.12
N LEU A 238 -15.38 -0.96 -3.49
CA LEU A 238 -14.38 -1.53 -4.40
C LEU A 238 -14.53 -0.96 -5.81
N ILE A 239 -15.77 -0.84 -6.30
CA ILE A 239 -16.04 -0.25 -7.62
C ILE A 239 -15.57 1.21 -7.68
N LEU A 240 -15.89 2.02 -6.67
CA LEU A 240 -15.52 3.44 -6.66
C LEU A 240 -14.01 3.65 -6.60
N ILE A 241 -13.28 2.81 -5.86
CA ILE A 241 -11.83 2.92 -5.76
C ILE A 241 -11.14 2.43 -7.04
N ASP A 242 -11.51 1.26 -7.57
CA ASP A 242 -10.81 0.72 -8.74
C ASP A 242 -11.22 1.44 -10.04
N HIS A 243 -12.53 1.66 -10.24
CA HIS A 243 -13.08 2.18 -11.49
C HIS A 243 -13.35 3.69 -11.46
N GLY A 244 -13.41 4.31 -10.29
CA GLY A 244 -13.47 5.76 -10.12
C GLY A 244 -12.07 6.34 -9.89
N HIS A 245 -11.51 6.07 -8.71
CA HIS A 245 -10.22 6.60 -8.24
C HIS A 245 -9.03 6.16 -9.10
N PHE A 246 -9.09 4.95 -9.67
CA PHE A 246 -8.08 4.30 -10.52
C PHE A 246 -7.03 3.50 -9.74
N GLN A 247 -7.39 2.27 -9.35
CA GLN A 247 -6.54 1.33 -8.61
C GLN A 247 -6.75 -0.10 -9.15
N TYR A 248 -5.80 -1.00 -8.89
CA TYR A 248 -5.85 -2.42 -9.26
C TYR A 248 -6.02 -3.33 -8.02
N ASN A 249 -6.98 -3.04 -7.13
CA ASN A 249 -7.14 -3.83 -5.90
C ASN A 249 -7.74 -5.22 -6.15
N CYS A 250 -8.65 -5.32 -7.12
CA CYS A 250 -9.34 -6.55 -7.49
C CYS A 250 -8.39 -7.69 -7.90
N ILE A 251 -7.17 -7.41 -8.38
CA ILE A 251 -6.19 -8.45 -8.71
C ILE A 251 -5.75 -9.18 -7.42
N SER A 252 -5.20 -8.45 -6.45
CA SER A 252 -4.73 -9.04 -5.18
C SER A 252 -5.89 -9.64 -4.38
N LEU A 253 -7.04 -8.97 -4.34
CA LEU A 253 -8.24 -9.49 -3.69
C LEU A 253 -8.79 -10.74 -4.38
N GLY A 254 -8.79 -10.78 -5.72
CA GLY A 254 -9.23 -11.94 -6.49
C GLY A 254 -8.34 -13.15 -6.26
N LEU A 255 -7.01 -12.95 -6.25
CA LEU A 255 -6.05 -14.00 -5.87
C LEU A 255 -6.28 -14.51 -4.44
N THR A 256 -6.59 -13.61 -3.50
CA THR A 256 -6.89 -13.96 -2.11
C THR A 256 -8.19 -14.77 -2.00
N VAL A 257 -9.26 -14.34 -2.66
CA VAL A 257 -10.54 -15.08 -2.71
C VAL A 257 -10.35 -16.45 -3.37
N GLY A 258 -9.58 -16.51 -4.45
CA GLY A 258 -9.21 -17.77 -5.08
C GLY A 258 -8.42 -18.69 -4.15
N ALA A 259 -7.52 -18.14 -3.33
CA ALA A 259 -6.79 -18.91 -2.33
C ALA A 259 -7.74 -19.47 -1.25
N VAL A 260 -8.73 -18.70 -0.79
CA VAL A 260 -9.78 -19.19 0.12
C VAL A 260 -10.59 -20.31 -0.54
N ALA A 261 -11.00 -20.14 -1.79
CA ALA A 261 -11.73 -21.17 -2.54
C ALA A 261 -10.92 -22.47 -2.67
N ALA A 262 -9.61 -22.38 -2.89
CA ALA A 262 -8.69 -23.51 -2.93
C ALA A 262 -8.56 -24.20 -1.56
N ILE A 263 -8.53 -23.45 -0.45
CA ILE A 263 -8.55 -24.01 0.91
C ILE A 263 -9.83 -24.82 1.14
N LEU A 264 -11.00 -24.25 0.80
CA LEU A 264 -12.28 -24.93 0.94
C LEU A 264 -12.33 -26.21 0.09
N SER A 265 -11.75 -26.16 -1.10
CA SER A 265 -11.60 -27.31 -2.02
C SER A 265 -10.53 -28.32 -1.61
N GLN A 266 -9.91 -28.18 -0.44
CA GLN A 266 -8.82 -29.06 0.03
C GLN A 266 -7.59 -29.08 -0.91
N LYS A 267 -7.28 -27.97 -1.59
CA LYS A 267 -6.13 -27.79 -2.48
C LYS A 267 -5.13 -26.81 -1.88
N GLU A 268 -4.45 -27.21 -0.81
CA GLU A 268 -3.60 -26.33 0.00
C GLU A 268 -2.41 -25.76 -0.78
N LEU A 269 -1.79 -26.54 -1.67
CA LEU A 269 -0.66 -26.06 -2.49
C LEU A 269 -1.11 -24.93 -3.44
N VAL A 270 -2.28 -25.07 -4.07
CA VAL A 270 -2.84 -24.03 -4.93
C VAL A 270 -3.18 -22.79 -4.11
N ALA A 271 -3.75 -22.97 -2.91
CA ALA A 271 -4.01 -21.86 -2.00
C ALA A 271 -2.72 -21.11 -1.63
N SER A 272 -1.64 -21.83 -1.33
CA SER A 272 -0.33 -21.23 -1.04
C SER A 272 0.19 -20.42 -2.23
N VAL A 273 0.16 -20.96 -3.45
CA VAL A 273 0.57 -20.21 -4.65
C VAL A 273 -0.27 -18.95 -4.83
N LEU A 274 -1.60 -19.06 -4.80
CA LEU A 274 -2.50 -17.92 -5.02
C LEU A 274 -2.33 -16.83 -3.96
N PHE A 275 -2.19 -17.20 -2.69
CA PHE A 275 -1.98 -16.23 -1.63
C PHE A 275 -0.59 -15.59 -1.70
N THR A 276 0.45 -16.34 -2.07
CA THR A 276 1.78 -15.78 -2.33
C THR A 276 1.76 -14.81 -3.52
N LEU A 277 1.01 -15.12 -4.59
CA LEU A 277 0.80 -14.18 -5.70
C LEU A 277 0.07 -12.91 -5.22
N ALA A 278 -1.00 -13.04 -4.43
CA ALA A 278 -1.73 -11.90 -3.88
C ALA A 278 -0.82 -10.95 -3.09
N LEU A 279 0.04 -11.51 -2.23
CA LEU A 279 1.02 -10.77 -1.44
C LEU A 279 2.07 -10.07 -2.31
N ASN A 280 2.49 -10.70 -3.41
CA ASN A 280 3.46 -10.13 -4.35
C ASN A 280 2.84 -9.12 -5.33
N HIS A 281 1.51 -9.06 -5.44
CA HIS A 281 0.81 -7.99 -6.15
C HIS A 281 0.64 -6.77 -5.24
N LYS A 282 0.07 -6.96 -4.04
CA LYS A 282 -0.10 -5.89 -3.06
C LYS A 282 0.26 -6.38 -1.67
N GLN A 283 1.28 -5.75 -1.06
CA GLN A 283 1.79 -6.12 0.26
C GLN A 283 0.74 -6.01 1.36
N MET A 284 -0.31 -5.21 1.16
CA MET A 284 -1.45 -5.08 2.09
C MET A 284 -2.18 -6.41 2.33
N SER A 285 -2.07 -7.38 1.41
CA SER A 285 -2.58 -8.74 1.62
C SER A 285 -1.89 -9.50 2.76
N ALA A 286 -0.78 -8.97 3.28
CA ALA A 286 -0.14 -9.45 4.51
C ALA A 286 -1.08 -9.43 5.72
N TYR A 287 -2.12 -8.57 5.73
CA TYR A 287 -3.12 -8.54 6.80
C TYR A 287 -3.87 -9.87 6.96
N PHE A 288 -3.99 -10.64 5.88
CA PHE A 288 -4.61 -11.97 5.91
C PHE A 288 -3.60 -13.07 6.25
N ALA A 289 -2.28 -12.79 6.21
CA ALA A 289 -1.25 -13.81 6.35
C ALA A 289 -1.31 -14.58 7.68
N PRO A 290 -1.57 -13.97 8.85
CA PRO A 290 -1.73 -14.72 10.09
C PRO A 290 -2.87 -15.76 10.01
N ALA A 291 -4.00 -15.40 9.41
CA ALA A 291 -5.14 -16.32 9.27
C ALA A 291 -4.82 -17.49 8.34
N PHE A 292 -4.21 -17.22 7.17
CA PHE A 292 -3.77 -18.25 6.24
C PHE A 292 -2.73 -19.18 6.87
N LEU A 293 -1.73 -18.61 7.55
CA LEU A 293 -0.69 -19.36 8.24
C LEU A 293 -1.29 -20.26 9.32
N SER A 294 -2.08 -19.71 10.25
CA SER A 294 -2.67 -20.49 11.35
C SER A 294 -3.57 -21.62 10.83
N HIS A 295 -4.36 -21.36 9.78
CA HIS A 295 -5.22 -22.39 9.20
C HIS A 295 -4.41 -23.52 8.54
N LEU A 296 -3.48 -23.18 7.63
CA LEU A 296 -2.70 -24.16 6.89
C LEU A 296 -1.75 -24.94 7.80
N LEU A 297 -1.08 -24.26 8.73
CA LEU A 297 -0.22 -24.89 9.72
C LEU A 297 -1.02 -25.83 10.63
N GLY A 298 -2.15 -25.37 11.17
CA GLY A 298 -3.03 -26.18 12.01
C GLY A 298 -3.51 -27.45 11.28
N LYS A 299 -3.75 -27.36 9.97
CA LYS A 299 -4.11 -28.52 9.14
C LYS A 299 -2.94 -29.48 8.95
N CYS A 300 -1.74 -28.98 8.70
CA CYS A 300 -0.52 -29.79 8.57
C CYS A 300 -0.20 -30.55 9.87
N LEU A 301 -0.32 -29.89 11.02
CA LEU A 301 -0.05 -30.47 12.34
C LEU A 301 -0.96 -31.65 12.70
N ARG A 302 -2.13 -31.76 12.07
CA ARG A 302 -3.08 -32.88 12.27
C ARG A 302 -2.83 -34.06 11.32
N ARG A 303 -1.89 -33.95 10.38
CA ARG A 303 -1.55 -35.04 9.44
C ARG A 303 -0.53 -35.99 10.07
N LYS A 304 -0.39 -37.19 9.49
CA LYS A 304 0.53 -38.23 9.99
C LYS A 304 1.99 -37.77 10.06
N ASN A 305 2.45 -36.98 9.07
CA ASN A 305 3.81 -36.46 8.98
C ASN A 305 3.82 -34.92 8.92
N PRO A 306 3.66 -34.21 10.06
CA PRO A 306 3.52 -32.77 10.08
C PRO A 306 4.67 -32.00 9.42
N LEU A 307 5.92 -32.41 9.69
CA LEU A 307 7.11 -31.76 9.14
C LEU A 307 7.12 -31.81 7.61
N LEU A 308 6.81 -32.97 7.03
CA LEU A 308 6.76 -33.13 5.58
C LEU A 308 5.70 -32.24 4.94
N GLU A 309 4.51 -32.16 5.54
CA GLU A 309 3.42 -31.33 5.01
C GLU A 309 3.75 -29.84 5.10
N VAL A 310 4.35 -29.38 6.21
CA VAL A 310 4.85 -28.00 6.33
C VAL A 310 5.95 -27.72 5.31
N SER A 311 6.89 -28.65 5.12
CA SER A 311 7.95 -28.51 4.12
C SER A 311 7.40 -28.38 2.70
N LYS A 312 6.36 -29.14 2.33
CA LYS A 312 5.71 -29.01 1.01
C LYS A 312 5.16 -27.61 0.79
N LEU A 313 4.41 -27.07 1.76
CA LEU A 313 3.88 -25.71 1.67
C LEU A 313 5.02 -24.68 1.59
N GLY A 314 6.04 -24.83 2.44
CA GLY A 314 7.21 -23.96 2.45
C GLY A 314 7.95 -23.93 1.11
N LEU A 315 8.18 -25.10 0.49
CA LEU A 315 8.81 -25.21 -0.82
C LEU A 315 8.00 -24.52 -1.92
N VAL A 316 6.68 -24.64 -1.90
CA VAL A 316 5.79 -23.97 -2.86
C VAL A 316 5.85 -22.45 -2.70
N VAL A 317 5.80 -21.95 -1.46
CA VAL A 317 5.88 -20.51 -1.18
C VAL A 317 7.24 -19.96 -1.62
N ILE A 318 8.35 -20.60 -1.20
CA ILE A 318 9.71 -20.19 -1.57
C ILE A 318 9.91 -20.25 -3.08
N GLY A 319 9.45 -21.32 -3.74
CA GLY A 319 9.53 -21.45 -5.20
C GLY A 319 8.75 -20.36 -5.93
N THR A 320 7.55 -20.03 -5.46
CA THR A 320 6.73 -18.95 -6.03
C THR A 320 7.41 -17.59 -5.86
N PHE A 321 7.97 -17.31 -4.67
CA PHE A 321 8.78 -16.11 -4.45
C PHE A 321 10.01 -16.07 -5.36
N ALA A 322 10.74 -17.18 -5.48
CA ALA A 322 11.95 -17.24 -6.31
C ALA A 322 11.66 -16.96 -7.78
N VAL A 323 10.53 -17.46 -8.30
CA VAL A 323 10.08 -17.18 -9.69
C VAL A 323 9.75 -15.69 -9.87
N ILE A 324 8.96 -15.11 -8.97
CA ILE A 324 8.54 -13.70 -9.08
C ILE A 324 9.74 -12.75 -8.93
N TRP A 325 10.63 -13.04 -7.99
CA TRP A 325 11.79 -12.21 -7.67
C TRP A 325 13.02 -12.55 -8.51
N TRP A 326 12.92 -13.46 -9.47
CA TRP A 326 14.05 -13.99 -10.25
C TRP A 326 15.02 -12.92 -10.78
N PRO A 327 14.56 -11.80 -11.39
CA PRO A 327 15.46 -10.76 -11.89
C PRO A 327 16.26 -10.05 -10.79
N TYR A 328 15.80 -10.12 -9.54
CA TYR A 328 16.38 -9.45 -8.37
C TYR A 328 17.26 -10.36 -7.52
N LEU A 329 17.14 -11.69 -7.66
CA LEU A 329 17.93 -12.66 -6.88
C LEU A 329 19.44 -12.61 -7.19
N HIS A 330 19.80 -12.18 -8.41
CA HIS A 330 21.19 -12.14 -8.88
C HIS A 330 21.89 -10.81 -8.60
N SER A 331 21.17 -9.83 -8.04
CA SER A 331 21.77 -8.57 -7.62
C SER A 331 22.56 -8.81 -6.34
N SER A 332 23.85 -9.14 -6.46
CA SER A 332 24.78 -9.23 -5.32
C SER A 332 24.81 -7.95 -4.47
N ASP A 333 24.45 -6.80 -5.06
CA ASP A 333 24.27 -5.52 -4.38
C ASP A 333 23.17 -5.53 -3.31
N ALA A 334 22.21 -6.48 -3.37
CA ALA A 334 21.07 -6.54 -2.44
C ALA A 334 21.34 -7.46 -1.24
N ILE A 335 22.22 -8.46 -1.38
CA ILE A 335 22.58 -9.42 -0.33
C ILE A 335 23.81 -8.95 0.45
N PHE A 336 24.79 -8.38 -0.25
CA PHE A 336 25.94 -7.68 0.35
C PHE A 336 25.74 -6.17 0.40
N GLY A 337 24.50 -5.72 0.13
CA GLY A 337 24.01 -4.38 0.44
C GLY A 337 23.90 -4.16 1.94
N HIS A 338 25.03 -4.26 2.65
CA HIS A 338 25.29 -3.27 3.67
C HIS A 338 24.97 -1.91 3.05
N GLN A 339 24.40 -1.01 3.84
CA GLN A 339 24.24 0.40 3.52
C GLN A 339 25.60 1.03 3.18
N HIS A 340 26.16 0.72 2.03
CA HIS A 340 26.81 1.71 1.22
C HIS A 340 25.67 2.38 0.44
N THR A 341 24.88 3.19 1.18
CA THR A 341 24.82 4.57 0.74
C THR A 341 26.29 4.92 0.52
N GLU A 342 26.73 5.04 -0.73
CA GLU A 342 27.68 6.11 -0.95
C GLU A 342 27.03 7.29 -0.21
N ASN A 343 27.69 7.80 0.83
CA ASN A 343 27.23 8.93 1.64
C ASN A 343 27.19 10.19 0.76
N HIS A 344 26.67 10.08 -0.46
CA HIS A 344 26.60 11.13 -1.44
C HIS A 344 25.63 12.16 -0.85
N PRO A 345 26.14 13.34 -0.46
CA PRO A 345 25.34 14.31 0.24
C PRO A 345 24.17 14.75 -0.65
N SER A 346 23.06 15.08 -0.01
CA SER A 346 21.90 15.64 -0.70
C SER A 346 22.30 16.92 -1.44
N THR A 347 21.74 17.12 -2.62
CA THR A 347 22.02 18.34 -3.40
C THR A 347 21.32 19.55 -2.79
N TYR A 348 21.95 20.72 -2.86
CA TYR A 348 21.40 21.96 -2.35
C TYR A 348 20.94 22.91 -3.47
N ASN A 349 19.66 23.28 -3.45
CA ASN A 349 19.00 24.09 -4.48
C ASN A 349 19.09 25.61 -4.26
N GLY A 350 19.58 26.06 -3.10
CA GLY A 350 19.66 27.48 -2.75
C GLY A 350 18.47 28.03 -1.95
N THR A 351 17.67 27.19 -1.29
CA THR A 351 16.65 27.64 -0.32
C THR A 351 17.29 28.53 0.75
N ARG A 352 16.75 29.74 0.97
CA ARG A 352 17.25 30.66 2.00
C ARG A 352 16.77 30.24 3.40
N ASN A 353 17.29 29.12 3.88
CA ASN A 353 16.98 28.53 5.17
C ASN A 353 18.29 28.14 5.88
N ALA A 354 18.50 28.66 7.09
CA ALA A 354 19.74 28.42 7.83
C ALA A 354 19.94 26.94 8.17
N ILE A 355 18.87 26.20 8.47
CA ILE A 355 18.92 24.77 8.82
C ILE A 355 19.35 23.96 7.60
N GLU A 356 18.72 24.19 6.45
CA GLU A 356 19.05 23.47 5.22
C GLU A 356 20.48 23.72 4.77
N VAL A 357 20.96 24.96 4.85
CA VAL A 357 22.35 25.32 4.55
C VAL A 357 23.33 24.61 5.50
N MET A 358 23.02 24.58 6.80
CA MET A 358 23.87 23.95 7.81
C MET A 358 23.91 22.43 7.65
N ASN A 359 22.76 21.80 7.46
CA ASN A 359 22.65 20.35 7.24
C ASN A 359 23.34 19.90 5.96
N PHE A 360 23.22 20.70 4.89
CA PHE A 360 23.94 20.46 3.64
C PHE A 360 25.46 20.51 3.84
N LEU A 361 25.96 21.58 4.46
CA LEU A 361 27.40 21.74 4.72
C LEU A 361 27.95 20.62 5.59
N PHE A 362 27.23 20.25 6.66
CA PHE A 362 27.62 19.15 7.54
C PHE A 362 27.69 17.82 6.78
N SER A 363 26.66 17.51 6.00
CA SER A 363 26.62 16.26 5.21
C SER A 363 27.74 16.20 4.17
N LEU A 364 28.05 17.34 3.55
CA LEU A 364 29.13 17.46 2.55
C LEU A 364 30.52 17.31 3.17
N GLU A 365 30.73 17.82 4.39
CA GLU A 365 31.97 17.62 5.14
C GLU A 365 32.17 16.15 5.51
N GLN A 366 31.14 15.50 6.05
CA GLN A 366 31.19 14.06 6.37
C GLN A 366 31.50 13.21 5.14
N TYR A 367 30.97 13.60 3.98
CA TYR A 367 31.28 12.95 2.71
C TYR A 367 32.73 13.11 2.28
N PHE A 368 33.27 14.34 2.33
CA PHE A 368 34.66 14.59 1.98
C PHE A 368 35.65 13.90 2.92
N GLU A 369 35.34 13.85 4.22
CA GLU A 369 36.11 13.07 5.18
C GLU A 369 36.10 11.58 4.87
N ALA A 370 34.92 11.02 4.57
CA ALA A 370 34.77 9.60 4.22
C ALA A 370 35.49 9.23 2.91
N LYS A 371 35.56 10.15 1.93
CA LYS A 371 36.29 9.95 0.66
C LYS A 371 37.78 10.31 0.76
N GLY A 372 38.27 10.73 1.93
CA GLY A 372 39.68 11.05 2.15
C GLY A 372 40.15 12.39 1.56
N ALA A 373 39.23 13.27 1.14
CA ALA A 373 39.55 14.60 0.64
C ALA A 373 39.90 15.54 1.79
N ARG A 374 41.20 15.65 2.09
CA ARG A 374 41.72 16.46 3.21
C ARG A 374 42.16 17.86 2.80
N ASP A 375 42.46 18.08 1.53
CA ASP A 375 42.91 19.38 1.01
C ASP A 375 41.73 20.27 0.60
N ASP A 376 41.86 21.56 0.89
CA ASP A 376 40.81 22.55 0.61
C ASP A 376 40.56 22.73 -0.89
N ALA A 377 41.59 22.59 -1.73
CA ALA A 377 41.46 22.70 -3.18
C ALA A 377 40.52 21.64 -3.75
N THR A 378 40.66 20.38 -3.31
CA THR A 378 39.78 19.28 -3.72
C THR A 378 38.35 19.46 -3.21
N LYS A 379 38.17 19.93 -1.97
CA LYS A 379 36.83 20.22 -1.43
C LYS A 379 36.13 21.33 -2.22
N ILE A 380 36.82 22.42 -2.51
CA ILE A 380 36.29 23.57 -3.27
C ILE A 380 36.01 23.18 -4.73
N ALA A 381 36.83 22.33 -5.33
CA ALA A 381 36.60 21.85 -6.70
C ALA A 381 35.37 20.94 -6.82
N ASN A 382 35.09 20.13 -5.79
CA ASN A 382 34.01 19.14 -5.83
C ASN A 382 32.68 19.63 -5.23
N ALA A 383 32.68 20.53 -4.25
CA ALA A 383 31.47 21.06 -3.63
C ALA A 383 30.41 21.62 -4.62
N PRO A 384 30.80 22.29 -5.73
CA PRO A 384 29.85 22.79 -6.71
C PRO A 384 29.02 21.72 -7.42
N THR A 385 29.52 20.48 -7.49
CA THR A 385 28.81 19.36 -8.13
C THR A 385 27.53 18.97 -7.37
N PHE A 386 27.40 19.41 -6.11
CA PHE A 386 26.24 19.20 -5.25
C PHE A 386 25.26 20.38 -5.23
N LEU A 387 25.59 21.49 -5.92
CA LEU A 387 24.72 22.66 -6.00
C LEU A 387 23.76 22.54 -7.19
N ARG A 388 22.52 22.98 -7.00
CA ARG A 388 21.44 23.03 -8.01
C ARG A 388 20.81 24.41 -8.01
N ASP A 389 20.06 24.72 -9.07
CA ASP A 389 19.22 25.91 -9.20
C ASP A 389 19.91 27.23 -8.77
N ALA A 390 19.35 27.94 -7.79
CA ALA A 390 19.84 29.24 -7.33
C ALA A 390 21.26 29.14 -6.74
N ALA A 391 21.60 28.03 -6.08
CA ALA A 391 22.95 27.80 -5.55
C ALA A 391 23.98 27.57 -6.66
N GLN A 392 23.60 26.86 -7.72
CA GLN A 392 24.48 26.63 -8.87
C GLN A 392 24.72 27.93 -9.65
N LEU A 393 23.71 28.78 -9.80
CA LEU A 393 23.82 30.10 -10.43
C LEU A 393 24.73 31.05 -9.62
N TRP A 394 24.60 31.02 -8.29
CA TRP A 394 25.50 31.76 -7.40
C TRP A 394 26.96 31.32 -7.58
N TRP A 395 27.21 30.00 -7.58
CA TRP A 395 28.55 29.49 -7.77
C TRP A 395 29.14 29.87 -9.12
N ARG A 396 28.36 29.80 -10.21
CA ARG A 396 28.80 30.24 -11.55
C ARG A 396 29.28 31.69 -11.56
N ARG A 397 28.54 32.59 -10.90
CA ARG A 397 28.95 34.00 -10.78
C ARG A 397 30.23 34.14 -9.97
N LYS A 398 30.28 33.51 -8.79
CA LYS A 398 31.47 33.54 -7.92
C LYS A 398 32.71 32.99 -8.60
N HIS A 399 32.60 31.86 -9.30
CA HIS A 399 33.70 31.29 -10.06
C HIS A 399 34.24 32.24 -11.14
N GLY A 400 33.35 32.99 -11.81
CA GLY A 400 33.74 34.05 -12.73
C GLY A 400 34.46 35.23 -12.07
N ASP A 401 34.04 35.61 -10.86
CA ASP A 401 34.67 36.69 -10.07
C ASP A 401 36.07 36.27 -9.58
N MET A 402 36.24 35.01 -9.17
CA MET A 402 37.55 34.44 -8.79
C MET A 402 38.54 34.46 -9.95
N GLY A 403 38.08 34.16 -11.18
CA GLY A 403 38.91 34.26 -12.39
C GLY A 403 39.35 35.69 -12.75
N LYS A 404 38.68 36.71 -12.19
CA LYS A 404 39.03 38.13 -12.32
C LYS A 404 39.82 38.67 -11.12
N GLY A 405 40.17 37.82 -10.15
CA GLY A 405 40.87 38.21 -8.92
C GLY A 405 39.99 38.92 -7.89
N ILE A 406 38.66 38.88 -8.02
CA ILE A 406 37.72 39.56 -7.13
C ILE A 406 37.26 38.59 -6.05
N ASN A 407 37.66 38.82 -4.79
CA ASN A 407 37.31 38.00 -3.62
C ASN A 407 37.47 36.48 -3.84
N PRO A 408 38.70 36.00 -4.13
CA PRO A 408 38.95 34.59 -4.34
C PRO A 408 38.73 33.76 -3.06
N ILE A 409 38.21 32.54 -3.23
CA ILE A 409 38.02 31.56 -2.15
C ILE A 409 39.16 30.56 -2.25
N HIS A 410 40.04 30.56 -1.25
CA HIS A 410 41.22 29.69 -1.20
C HIS A 410 41.08 28.58 -0.15
N THR A 411 40.22 28.76 0.85
CA THR A 411 40.02 27.79 1.92
C THR A 411 38.58 27.30 2.01
N TRP A 412 38.41 26.11 2.58
CA TRP A 412 37.09 25.51 2.78
C TRP A 412 36.23 26.35 3.74
N GLU A 413 36.85 26.99 4.73
CA GLU A 413 36.16 27.91 5.65
C GLU A 413 35.63 29.17 4.94
N GLU A 414 36.38 29.73 3.99
CA GLU A 414 35.93 30.85 3.16
C GLU A 414 34.73 30.45 2.29
N PHE A 415 34.74 29.24 1.73
CA PHE A 415 33.61 28.69 0.98
C PHE A 415 32.35 28.61 1.85
N LYS A 416 32.46 28.01 3.04
CA LYS A 416 31.36 27.91 4.01
C LYS A 416 30.84 29.29 4.40
N LYS A 417 31.72 30.26 4.65
CA LYS A 417 31.36 31.62 5.04
C LYS A 417 30.59 32.35 3.95
N GLU A 418 31.05 32.29 2.70
CA GLU A 418 30.37 32.95 1.57
C GLU A 418 29.04 32.27 1.22
N LEU A 419 28.95 30.93 1.32
CA LEU A 419 27.69 30.21 1.13
C LEU A 419 26.66 30.59 2.20
N LYS A 420 27.07 30.57 3.48
CA LYS A 420 26.21 31.01 4.60
C LYS A 420 25.79 32.47 4.45
N ARG A 421 26.70 33.36 4.05
CA ARG A 421 26.40 34.77 3.82
C ARG A 421 25.33 34.99 2.74
N GLN A 422 25.34 34.17 1.69
CA GLN A 422 24.37 34.29 0.60
C GLN A 422 22.99 33.74 0.96
N PHE A 423 22.96 32.58 1.63
CA PHE A 423 21.74 31.80 1.78
C PHE A 423 21.17 31.74 3.19
N CYS A 424 21.92 32.07 4.25
CA CYS A 424 21.34 32.21 5.58
C CYS A 424 20.59 33.55 5.71
N PRO A 425 19.34 33.55 6.19
CA PRO A 425 18.64 34.78 6.56
C PRO A 425 19.37 35.52 7.68
N ILE A 426 19.50 36.85 7.57
CA ILE A 426 20.19 37.72 8.56
C ILE A 426 19.56 37.59 9.96
N ASN A 427 18.27 37.28 10.02
CA ASN A 427 17.46 37.17 11.23
C ASN A 427 17.23 35.72 11.71
N ALA A 428 17.85 34.70 11.11
CA ALA A 428 17.54 33.29 11.40
C ALA A 428 17.59 32.94 12.90
N LYS A 429 18.64 33.36 13.62
CA LYS A 429 18.75 33.18 15.08
C LYS A 429 17.65 33.91 15.87
N LYS A 430 17.28 35.11 15.44
CA LYS A 430 16.20 35.90 16.07
C LYS A 430 14.82 35.31 15.78
N GLU A 431 14.65 34.70 14.62
CA GLU A 431 13.44 34.03 14.19
C GLU A 431 13.22 32.70 14.92
N ALA A 432 14.25 31.87 15.05
CA ALA A 432 14.23 30.64 15.84
C ALA A 432 13.86 30.93 17.31
N ARG A 433 14.49 31.95 17.92
CA ARG A 433 14.11 32.43 19.27
C ARG A 433 12.68 32.96 19.33
N GLY A 434 12.26 33.71 18.32
CA GLY A 434 10.89 34.21 18.24
C GLY A 434 9.85 33.09 18.10
N ARG A 435 10.17 32.02 17.36
CA ARG A 435 9.34 30.82 17.24
C ARG A 435 9.25 30.07 18.56
N LEU A 436 10.38 29.91 19.25
CA LEU A 436 10.42 29.30 20.59
C LEU A 436 9.56 30.08 21.59
N CYS A 437 9.67 31.42 21.63
CA CYS A 437 8.85 32.25 22.52
C CYS A 437 7.34 32.22 22.20
N ARG A 438 6.97 31.85 20.97
CA ARG A 438 5.56 31.74 20.53
C ARG A 438 5.08 30.30 20.50
N LEU A 439 5.95 29.33 20.78
CA LEU A 439 5.60 27.92 20.73
C LEU A 439 4.59 27.63 21.84
N LYS A 440 3.43 27.11 21.46
CA LYS A 440 2.38 26.70 22.38
C LYS A 440 1.91 25.31 22.00
N GLN A 441 1.63 24.48 22.99
CA GLN A 441 1.02 23.18 22.74
C GLN A 441 -0.42 23.38 22.26
N THR A 442 -0.65 23.17 20.97
CA THR A 442 -1.99 23.23 20.35
C THR A 442 -2.49 21.84 19.92
N GLY A 443 -1.63 20.83 19.98
CA GLY A 443 -1.90 19.44 19.60
C GLY A 443 -1.27 18.43 20.57
N SER A 444 -0.73 17.33 20.04
CA SER A 444 -0.16 16.26 20.87
C SER A 444 1.12 16.70 21.59
N ILE A 445 1.33 16.19 22.80
CA ILE A 445 2.56 16.44 23.58
C ILE A 445 3.80 16.01 22.79
N ARG A 446 3.72 14.90 22.04
CA ARG A 446 4.83 14.39 21.23
C ARG A 446 5.26 15.39 20.15
N ASP A 447 4.30 16.03 19.47
CA ASP A 447 4.59 16.98 18.40
C ASP A 447 5.13 18.29 18.96
N TYR A 448 4.59 18.75 20.10
CA TYR A 448 5.14 19.88 20.84
C TYR A 448 6.58 19.64 21.30
N VAL A 449 6.85 18.49 21.92
CA VAL A 449 8.21 18.12 22.36
C VAL A 449 9.15 18.03 21.17
N LYS A 450 8.71 17.42 20.05
CA LYS A 450 9.51 17.36 18.83
C LYS A 450 9.88 18.75 18.30
N GLU A 451 8.91 19.67 18.22
CA GLU A 451 9.15 21.03 17.74
C GLU A 451 10.00 21.85 18.71
N PHE A 452 9.75 21.73 20.01
CA PHE A 452 10.56 22.35 21.07
C PHE A 452 12.01 21.87 21.00
N THR A 453 12.26 20.54 20.98
CA THR A 453 13.60 19.97 20.87
C THR A 453 14.30 20.42 19.59
N THR A 454 13.57 20.50 18.46
CA THR A 454 14.14 20.97 17.19
C THR A 454 14.59 22.43 17.28
N LEU A 455 13.76 23.31 17.83
CA LEU A 455 14.09 24.73 18.02
C LEU A 455 15.23 24.93 19.03
N THR A 456 15.31 24.08 20.05
CA THR A 456 16.40 24.08 21.03
C THR A 456 17.73 23.68 20.41
N LEU A 457 17.73 22.67 19.54
CA LEU A 457 18.92 22.27 18.78
C LEU A 457 19.34 23.33 17.73
N GLU A 458 18.40 24.15 17.25
CA GLU A 458 18.67 25.24 16.30
C GLU A 458 19.37 26.46 16.95
N ILE A 459 19.25 26.63 18.27
CA ILE A 459 19.83 27.75 19.03
C ILE A 459 21.09 27.26 19.74
N GLU A 460 22.24 27.46 19.09
CA GLU A 460 23.58 27.01 19.55
C GLU A 460 23.98 27.43 20.98
N ASP A 461 23.36 28.46 21.56
CA ASP A 461 23.71 29.03 22.88
C ASP A 461 22.62 28.87 23.95
N MET A 462 21.70 27.92 23.79
CA MET A 462 20.68 27.65 24.80
C MET A 462 21.25 26.84 25.98
N SER A 463 21.29 27.42 27.19
CA SER A 463 21.66 26.65 28.38
C SER A 463 20.50 25.76 28.85
N GLU A 464 20.80 24.61 29.46
CA GLU A 464 19.78 23.70 30.02
C GLU A 464 18.83 24.44 31.00
N LYS A 465 19.36 25.43 31.73
CA LYS A 465 18.57 26.27 32.65
C LYS A 465 17.56 27.18 31.94
N ASP A 466 17.91 27.69 30.76
CA ASP A 466 17.02 28.54 29.95
C ASP A 466 15.93 27.70 29.27
N SER A 467 16.24 26.45 28.92
CA SER A 467 15.26 25.51 28.34
C SER A 467 14.18 25.09 29.35
N LEU A 468 14.53 24.96 30.64
CA LEU A 468 13.60 24.61 31.73
C LEU A 468 12.64 25.75 32.09
N LEU A 469 13.05 27.01 31.92
CA LEU A 469 12.18 28.17 32.16
C LEU A 469 11.05 28.32 31.14
N LEU A 470 11.18 27.69 29.97
CA LEU A 470 10.18 27.68 28.89
C LEU A 470 9.25 26.46 28.93
N TYR A 471 9.46 25.55 29.89
CA TYR A 471 8.61 24.38 30.15
C TYR A 471 7.42 24.68 31.09
N GLY A 472 7.26 25.93 31.53
CA GLY A 472 6.22 26.39 32.47
C GLY A 472 4.91 26.81 31.81
#